data_AF-A0A0P1I5W6-F1
#
_entry.id   AF-A0A0P1I5W6-F1
#
_cell.length_a   1.000
_cell.length_b   1.000
_cell.length_c   1.000
_cell.angle_alpha   90.00
_cell.angle_beta   90.00
_cell.angle_gamma   90.00
#
_symmetry.space_group_name_H-M   'P 1'
#
loop_
_entity.id
_entity.type
_entity.pdbx_description
1 polymer ?
#
loop_
_entity_poly.entity_id
_entity_poly.type
_entity_poly.pdbx_seq_one_letter_code
_entity_poly.pdbx_strand_id
1 'polypeptide(L)'
;MSAIEMPRRLPIWQRLLFAIPVFGWLARDAANGTAEDWYYTAGAIFSMWGCSALLFGLPGLYIPAVMMVPMMFILLILISRG
;
A
#
# COMPACT_ATOMS: atom_id res chain seq x y z
N MET A 1 -23.72 -8.56 -24.25
CA MET A 1 -22.73 -8.31 -23.18
C MET A 1 -22.87 -9.41 -22.15
N SER A 2 -21.96 -10.39 -22.16
CA SER A 2 -22.08 -11.61 -21.36
C SER A 2 -21.38 -11.45 -20.00
N ALA A 3 -22.02 -11.88 -18.92
CA ALA A 3 -21.56 -11.79 -17.53
C ALA A 3 -20.32 -12.65 -17.18
N ILE A 4 -19.52 -13.06 -18.18
CA ILE A 4 -18.38 -13.99 -18.05
C ILE A 4 -17.05 -13.42 -18.55
N GLU A 5 -16.99 -12.17 -19.00
CA GLU A 5 -15.72 -11.47 -19.23
C GLU A 5 -15.10 -11.00 -17.90
N MET A 6 -14.87 -11.93 -16.97
CA MET A 6 -13.90 -11.69 -15.91
C MET A 6 -12.49 -11.90 -16.52
N PRO A 7 -11.55 -10.96 -16.35
CA PRO A 7 -10.18 -11.16 -16.80
C PRO A 7 -9.63 -12.43 -16.14
N ARG A 8 -9.38 -13.45 -16.96
CA ARG A 8 -9.25 -14.87 -16.56
C ARG A 8 -7.98 -15.21 -15.75
N ARG A 9 -7.13 -14.22 -15.45
CA ARG A 9 -5.96 -14.35 -14.56
C ARG A 9 -5.54 -12.96 -14.12
N LEU A 10 -5.72 -12.62 -12.85
CA LEU A 10 -4.91 -11.56 -12.26
C LEU A 10 -3.46 -12.08 -12.13
N PRO A 11 -2.43 -11.28 -12.42
CA PRO A 11 -1.04 -11.64 -12.18
C PRO A 11 -0.85 -12.15 -10.76
N ILE A 12 0.04 -13.13 -10.59
CA ILE A 12 0.32 -13.79 -9.29
C ILE A 12 0.58 -12.77 -8.17
N TRP A 13 1.22 -11.64 -8.51
CA TRP A 13 1.45 -10.51 -7.61
C TRP A 13 0.18 -9.83 -7.11
N GLN A 14 -0.82 -9.59 -7.95
CA GLN A 14 -2.11 -9.03 -7.53
C GLN A 14 -2.89 -10.01 -6.67
N ARG A 15 -2.84 -11.31 -6.98
CA ARG A 15 -3.52 -12.33 -6.18
C ARG A 15 -2.90 -12.46 -4.78
N LEU A 16 -1.57 -12.35 -4.67
CA LEU A 16 -0.87 -12.32 -3.39
C LEU A 16 -1.18 -11.05 -2.59
N LEU A 17 -1.16 -9.87 -3.23
CA LEU A 17 -1.49 -8.60 -2.58
C LEU A 17 -2.94 -8.57 -2.10
N PHE A 18 -3.90 -9.00 -2.93
CA PHE A 18 -5.32 -9.06 -2.58
C PHE A 18 -5.67 -10.17 -1.59
N ALA A 19 -4.78 -11.14 -1.35
CA ALA A 19 -4.98 -12.19 -0.36
C ALA A 19 -4.59 -11.77 1.07
N ILE A 20 -3.85 -10.66 1.22
CA ILE A 20 -3.50 -10.12 2.55
C ILE A 20 -4.71 -9.34 3.05
N PRO A 21 -5.44 -9.77 4.10
CA PRO A 21 -6.74 -9.20 4.44
C PRO A 21 -6.70 -7.71 4.82
N VAL A 22 -5.58 -7.22 5.36
CA VAL A 22 -5.43 -5.82 5.77
C VAL A 22 -4.92 -4.94 4.63
N PHE A 23 -3.85 -5.37 3.96
CA PHE A 23 -3.23 -4.59 2.87
C PHE A 23 -3.93 -4.78 1.52
N GLY A 24 -4.56 -5.92 1.30
CA GLY A 24 -5.24 -6.30 0.06
C GLY A 24 -6.60 -5.63 -0.11
N TRP A 25 -7.30 -5.33 0.98
CA TRP A 25 -8.51 -4.49 0.91
C TRP A 25 -8.15 -3.06 0.52
N LEU A 26 -7.18 -2.46 1.22
CA LEU A 26 -6.67 -1.12 0.91
C LEU A 26 -6.10 -1.02 -0.51
N ALA A 27 -5.33 -2.01 -0.95
CA ALA A 27 -4.76 -2.05 -2.30
C ALA A 27 -5.83 -2.23 -3.39
N ARG A 28 -6.95 -2.88 -3.06
CA ARG A 28 -8.08 -3.06 -3.98
C ARG A 28 -8.85 -1.75 -4.14
N ASP A 29 -9.08 -1.04 -3.04
CA ASP A 29 -9.77 0.25 -3.06
C ASP A 29 -8.90 1.34 -3.71
N ALA A 30 -7.59 1.34 -3.45
CA ALA A 30 -6.67 2.25 -4.14
C ALA A 30 -6.55 2.00 -5.66
N ALA A 31 -6.68 0.74 -6.10
CA ALA A 31 -6.51 0.37 -7.52
C ALA A 31 -7.80 0.52 -8.35
N ASN A 32 -8.97 0.40 -7.73
CA ASN A 32 -10.26 0.43 -8.42
C ASN A 32 -11.17 1.60 -7.99
N GLY A 33 -10.72 2.44 -7.04
CA GLY A 33 -11.51 3.51 -6.47
C GLY A 33 -11.64 4.73 -7.38
N THR A 34 -12.80 5.38 -7.35
CA THR A 34 -13.04 6.68 -7.99
C THR A 34 -12.33 7.80 -7.20
N ALA A 35 -12.28 9.03 -7.73
CA ALA A 35 -11.52 10.14 -7.12
C ALA A 35 -11.89 10.42 -5.64
N GLU A 36 -13.09 10.04 -5.24
CA GLU A 36 -13.65 10.15 -3.88
C GLU A 36 -13.18 9.05 -2.90
N ASP A 37 -12.75 7.88 -3.39
CA ASP A 37 -12.25 6.76 -2.57
C ASP A 37 -10.81 6.96 -2.05
N TRP A 38 -10.05 7.85 -2.70
CA TRP A 38 -8.67 8.16 -2.31
C TRP A 38 -8.56 8.74 -0.90
N TYR A 39 -9.57 9.52 -0.47
CA TYR A 39 -9.59 10.09 0.88
C TYR A 39 -9.76 9.02 1.95
N TYR A 40 -10.66 8.06 1.74
CA TYR A 40 -10.88 6.94 2.65
C TYR A 40 -9.65 6.03 2.75
N THR A 41 -8.98 5.79 1.61
CA THR A 41 -7.73 5.03 1.56
C THR A 41 -6.62 5.73 2.37
N ALA A 42 -6.43 7.03 2.20
CA ALA A 42 -5.46 7.80 2.97
C ALA A 42 -5.77 7.80 4.47
N GLY A 43 -7.05 7.96 4.84
CA GLY A 43 -7.50 7.89 6.23
C GLY A 43 -7.26 6.52 6.87
N ALA A 44 -7.48 5.44 6.12
CA ALA A 44 -7.22 4.08 6.60
C ALA A 44 -5.72 3.82 6.84
N ILE A 45 -4.83 4.29 5.93
CA ILE A 45 -3.38 4.20 6.12
C ILE A 45 -2.94 4.96 7.37
N PHE A 46 -3.42 6.20 7.53
CA PHE A 46 -3.09 7.02 8.69
C PHE A 46 -3.57 6.39 10.00
N SER A 47 -4.78 5.81 9.98
CA SER A 47 -5.35 5.10 11.13
C SER A 47 -4.55 3.85 11.50
N MET A 48 -4.15 3.04 10.51
CA MET A 48 -3.28 1.87 10.74
C MET A 48 -1.92 2.27 11.32
N TRP A 49 -1.34 3.36 10.82
CA TRP A 49 -0.09 3.91 11.37
C TRP A 49 -0.27 4.42 12.80
N GLY A 50 -1.37 5.14 13.08
CA GLY A 50 -1.74 5.55 14.43
C GLY A 50 -1.89 4.36 15.38
N CYS A 51 -2.56 3.28 14.94
CA CYS A 51 -2.65 2.04 15.72
C CYS A 51 -1.27 1.44 16.00
N SER A 52 -0.36 1.45 15.02
CA SER A 52 1.04 1.01 15.22
C SER A 52 1.75 1.85 16.28
N ALA A 53 1.58 3.17 16.27
CA ALA A 53 2.15 4.05 17.29
C ALA A 53 1.56 3.80 18.69
N LEU A 54 0.26 3.47 18.80
CA LEU A 54 -0.37 3.14 20.09
C LEU A 54 0.05 1.76 20.62
N LEU A 55 0.20 0.77 19.74
CA LEU A 55 0.57 -0.61 20.11
C LEU A 55 2.05 -0.74 20.45
N PHE A 56 2.92 -0.10 19.68
CA PHE A 56 4.37 -0.28 19.76
C PHE A 56 5.10 0.96 20.28
N GLY A 57 4.38 2.06 20.56
CA GLY A 57 4.95 3.31 21.08
C GLY A 57 5.78 4.06 20.03
N LEU A 58 6.89 4.67 20.49
CA LEU A 58 7.85 5.39 19.65
C LEU A 58 8.32 4.55 18.43
N PRO A 59 8.73 3.28 18.58
CA PRO A 59 9.08 2.45 17.42
C PRO A 59 8.02 2.44 16.31
N GLY A 60 6.74 2.27 16.65
CA GLY A 60 5.64 2.24 15.68
C GLY A 60 5.48 3.56 14.91
N LEU A 61 5.74 4.68 15.58
CA LEU A 61 5.73 6.02 14.97
C LEU A 61 6.94 6.23 14.05
N TYR A 62 8.12 5.73 14.41
CA TYR A 62 9.38 5.95 13.68
C TYR A 62 9.61 5.01 12.49
N ILE A 63 8.85 3.92 12.34
CA ILE A 63 9.00 2.96 11.23
C ILE A 63 9.00 3.64 9.84
N PRO A 64 8.06 4.54 9.48
CA PRO A 64 8.09 5.19 8.18
C PRO A 64 9.36 6.01 7.95
N ALA A 65 9.87 6.68 9.00
CA ALA A 65 11.11 7.46 8.91
C ALA A 65 12.33 6.56 8.69
N VAL A 66 12.40 5.40 9.37
CA VAL A 66 13.48 4.43 9.18
C VAL A 66 13.42 3.81 7.79
N MET A 67 12.22 3.50 7.27
CA MET A 67 12.04 2.97 5.91
C MET A 67 12.41 3.97 4.82
N MET A 68 12.37 5.27 5.10
CA MET A 68 12.86 6.29 4.16
C MET A 68 14.37 6.22 3.95
N VAL A 69 15.16 5.68 4.89
CA VAL A 69 16.61 5.55 4.74
C VAL A 69 16.99 4.66 3.54
N PRO A 70 16.58 3.38 3.46
CA PRO A 70 16.88 2.56 2.28
C PRO A 70 16.22 3.11 1.01
N MET A 71 15.05 3.74 1.11
CA MET A 71 14.39 4.39 -0.04
C MET A 71 15.25 5.50 -0.64
N MET A 72 15.82 6.37 0.21
CA MET A 72 16.74 7.41 -0.24
C MET A 72 18.01 6.83 -0.84
N PHE A 73 18.57 5.76 -0.27
CA PHE A 73 19.70 5.06 -0.90
C PHE A 73 19.36 4.53 -2.29
N ILE A 74 18.19 3.90 -2.47
CA ILE A 74 17.73 3.43 -3.78
C ILE A 74 17.58 4.60 -4.75
N LEU A 75 16.97 5.71 -4.34
CA LEU A 75 16.81 6.91 -5.16
C LEU A 75 18.17 7.49 -5.57
N LEU A 76 19.10 7.62 -4.63
CA LEU A 76 20.45 8.11 -4.91
C LEU A 76 21.20 7.19 -5.88
N ILE A 77 21.10 5.88 -5.70
CA ILE A 77 21.68 4.90 -6.64
C ILE A 77 21.04 5.04 -8.02
N LEU A 78 19.71 5.18 -8.10
CA LEU A 78 19.00 5.31 -9.37
C LEU A 78 19.41 6.59 -10.12
N ILE A 79 19.49 7.72 -9.42
CA ILE A 79 19.92 9.01 -9.99
C ILE A 79 21.40 8.97 -10.39
N SER A 80 22.24 8.27 -9.62
CA SER A 80 23.67 8.14 -9.93
C SER A 80 23.95 7.24 -11.14
N ARG A 81 22.93 6.52 -11.67
CA ARG A 81 23.07 5.63 -12.82
C ARG A 81 22.94 6.31 -14.19
N GLY A 82 22.65 7.61 -14.23
CA GLY A 82 22.55 8.40 -15.47
C GLY A 82 21.15 8.42 -16.04
#